data_AF-A0A7R9BAG2-F1
#
_entry.id   AF-A0A7R9BAG2-F1
#
_cell.length_a   1.000
_cell.length_b   1.000
_cell.length_c   1.000
_cell.angle_alpha   90.00
_cell.angle_beta   90.00
_cell.angle_gamma   90.00
#
_symmetry.space_group_name_H-M   'P 1'
#
loop_
_entity.id
_entity.type
_entity.pdbx_description
1 polymer ?
#
loop_
_entity_poly.entity_id
_entity_poly.type
_entity_poly.pdbx_seq_one_letter_code
_entity_poly.pdbx_strand_id
1 'polypeptide(L)'
;KISSSLIPTGDLVEEIHQVFSDWSSQVIRVYKEESHVELEWLMGPIPINDNKGKEPISRFTTNLATNKIFYTDSNGREMLRRERNHRPTWDVKLDEPAPGNYYPVTSKIVVTDEDKGLQFAVHRRLLNDDAKGVDEALNETAYGEGLIARGRHFVFAGEIAGSNNVSLVAQERLLAQRILLAPWIFISGGSSAQTRSVDKKQVTNDQAMFQFVGLTRPLPENVQVLTLEPRDSRTVLLRLEHILERNEDSRLSQDVTVAL
;
A
#
# COMPACT_ATOMS: atom_id res chain seq x y z
N LYS A 1 -28.51 -1.90 -3.32
CA LYS A 1 -28.70 -1.56 -1.89
C LYS A 1 -27.45 -2.06 -1.18
N ILE A 2 -26.65 -1.19 -0.57
CA ILE A 2 -25.43 -1.61 0.11
C ILE A 2 -25.85 -2.20 1.46
N SER A 3 -25.50 -3.45 1.73
CA SER A 3 -25.61 -4.00 3.08
C SER A 3 -24.30 -3.76 3.81
N SER A 4 -24.38 -3.26 5.04
CA SER A 4 -23.22 -3.04 5.90
C SER A 4 -23.46 -3.72 7.23
N SER A 5 -22.49 -4.49 7.70
CA SER A 5 -22.51 -5.14 9.01
C SER A 5 -21.26 -4.79 9.78
N LEU A 6 -21.44 -4.25 10.98
CA LEU A 6 -20.37 -4.09 11.96
C LEU A 6 -20.11 -5.46 12.61
N ILE A 7 -18.87 -5.93 12.56
CA ILE A 7 -18.48 -7.13 13.29
C ILE A 7 -18.12 -6.72 14.72
N PRO A 8 -18.52 -7.49 15.77
CA PRO A 8 -18.22 -7.16 17.16
C PRO A 8 -16.76 -6.80 17.36
N THR A 9 -16.52 -5.70 18.06
CA THR A 9 -15.21 -5.08 18.27
C THR A 9 -14.22 -6.06 18.93
N GLY A 10 -13.09 -6.28 18.26
CA GLY A 10 -11.95 -6.99 18.84
C GLY A 10 -11.01 -6.05 19.57
N ASP A 11 -10.10 -6.60 20.38
CA ASP A 11 -9.14 -5.79 21.12
C ASP A 11 -8.11 -5.09 20.22
N LEU A 12 -7.92 -5.52 18.98
CA LEU A 12 -6.88 -5.02 18.06
C LEU A 12 -7.44 -4.25 16.86
N VAL A 13 -8.61 -4.64 16.35
CA VAL A 13 -9.17 -4.14 15.10
C VAL A 13 -10.69 -4.07 15.17
N GLU A 14 -11.24 -3.03 14.56
CA GLU A 14 -12.66 -2.90 14.26
C GLU A 14 -12.88 -3.09 12.76
N GLU A 15 -13.87 -3.91 12.39
CA GLU A 15 -14.16 -4.21 10.99
C GLU A 15 -15.61 -3.87 10.61
N ILE A 16 -15.75 -3.25 9.44
CA ILE A 16 -17.03 -3.01 8.79
C ILE A 16 -17.03 -3.75 7.46
N HIS A 17 -17.96 -4.69 7.32
CA HIS A 17 -18.11 -5.48 6.10
C HIS A 17 -19.23 -4.88 5.26
N GLN A 18 -18.93 -4.56 4.01
CA GLN A 18 -19.84 -3.92 3.06
C GLN A 18 -20.00 -4.82 1.83
N VAL A 19 -21.24 -5.11 1.45
CA VAL A 19 -21.55 -5.82 0.20
C VAL A 19 -22.33 -4.86 -0.70
N PHE A 20 -21.78 -4.58 -1.88
CA PHE A 20 -22.35 -3.66 -2.86
C PHE A 20 -23.23 -4.42 -3.88
N SER A 21 -22.79 -5.61 -4.26
CA SER A 21 -23.47 -6.55 -5.16
C SER A 21 -22.96 -7.97 -4.93
N ASP A 22 -23.53 -8.94 -5.64
CA ASP A 22 -23.13 -10.36 -5.58
C ASP A 22 -21.69 -10.61 -6.07
N TRP A 23 -21.05 -9.62 -6.71
CA TRP A 23 -19.69 -9.68 -7.24
C TRP A 23 -18.77 -8.59 -6.70
N SER A 24 -19.21 -7.81 -5.71
CA SER A 24 -18.43 -6.70 -5.16
C SER A 24 -18.68 -6.49 -3.66
N SER A 25 -17.60 -6.59 -2.89
CA SER A 25 -17.60 -6.36 -1.44
C SER A 25 -16.33 -5.65 -0.98
N GLN A 26 -16.40 -5.02 0.19
CA GLN A 26 -15.27 -4.38 0.84
C GLN A 26 -15.30 -4.64 2.35
N VAL A 27 -14.12 -4.80 2.95
CA VAL A 27 -13.91 -4.79 4.39
C VAL A 27 -13.12 -3.54 4.73
N ILE A 28 -13.68 -2.70 5.60
CA ILE A 28 -12.99 -1.55 6.19
C ILE A 28 -12.43 -2.00 7.52
N ARG A 29 -11.11 -1.84 7.73
CA ARG A 29 -10.44 -2.17 8.99
C ARG A 29 -9.83 -0.91 9.60
N VAL A 30 -10.08 -0.72 10.89
CA VAL A 30 -9.46 0.32 11.72
C VAL A 30 -8.71 -0.38 12.84
N TYR A 31 -7.38 -0.36 12.78
CA TYR A 31 -6.51 -0.93 13.81
C TYR A 31 -6.22 0.13 14.89
N LYS A 32 -6.20 -0.28 16.16
CA LYS A 32 -6.06 0.68 17.28
C LYS A 32 -4.72 1.42 17.33
N GLU A 33 -3.66 0.82 16.80
CA GLU A 33 -2.29 1.37 16.83
C GLU A 33 -1.86 1.99 15.49
N GLU A 34 -2.75 2.06 14.50
CA GLU A 34 -2.42 2.56 13.17
C GLU A 34 -3.11 3.90 12.88
N SER A 35 -2.41 4.81 12.20
CA SER A 35 -2.91 6.14 11.83
C SER A 35 -3.62 6.18 10.45
N HIS A 36 -4.04 5.03 9.95
CA HIS A 36 -4.66 4.87 8.64
C HIS A 36 -5.86 3.93 8.70
N VAL A 37 -6.72 4.02 7.68
CA VAL A 37 -7.84 3.08 7.47
C VAL A 37 -7.48 2.15 6.32
N GLU A 38 -7.64 0.84 6.52
CA GLU A 38 -7.47 -0.15 5.46
C GLU A 38 -8.83 -0.48 4.82
N LEU A 39 -8.91 -0.41 3.49
CA LEU A 39 -10.08 -0.81 2.70
C LEU A 39 -9.67 -1.96 1.79
N GLU A 40 -10.02 -3.18 2.18
CA GLU A 40 -9.81 -4.37 1.37
C GLU A 40 -11.04 -4.62 0.50
N TRP A 41 -10.86 -4.59 -0.83
CA TRP A 41 -11.93 -4.86 -1.78
C TRP A 41 -11.74 -6.22 -2.44
N LEU A 42 -12.87 -6.88 -2.70
CA LEU A 42 -12.97 -8.10 -3.48
C LEU A 42 -13.95 -7.84 -4.62
N MET A 43 -13.51 -8.15 -5.84
CA MET A 43 -14.23 -7.78 -7.04
C MET A 43 -14.16 -8.88 -8.07
N GLY A 44 -15.34 -9.32 -8.51
CA GLY A 44 -15.51 -10.36 -9.51
C GLY A 44 -16.22 -11.61 -8.96
N PRO A 45 -16.69 -12.50 -9.84
CA PRO A 45 -16.64 -12.37 -11.31
C PRO A 45 -17.53 -11.23 -11.81
N ILE A 46 -16.99 -10.34 -12.65
CA ILE A 46 -17.75 -9.20 -13.16
C ILE A 46 -18.78 -9.75 -14.18
N PRO A 47 -20.08 -9.51 -13.98
CA PRO A 47 -21.10 -10.11 -14.84
C PRO A 47 -21.04 -9.49 -16.25
N ILE A 48 -20.97 -10.35 -17.27
CA ILE A 48 -20.92 -9.96 -18.70
C ILE A 48 -22.16 -10.41 -19.50
N ASN A 49 -23.12 -11.11 -18.87
CA ASN A 49 -24.31 -11.66 -19.53
C ASN A 49 -25.20 -10.60 -20.21
N ASP A 50 -25.04 -9.33 -19.85
CA ASP A 50 -25.73 -8.19 -20.44
C ASP A 50 -25.00 -7.60 -21.66
N ASN A 51 -23.89 -8.21 -22.09
CA ASN A 51 -23.00 -7.74 -23.16
C ASN A 51 -22.48 -6.31 -22.94
N LYS A 52 -22.32 -5.88 -21.68
CA LYS A 52 -21.78 -4.57 -21.32
C LYS A 52 -20.50 -4.70 -20.51
N GLY A 53 -19.42 -4.14 -21.04
CA GLY A 53 -18.17 -3.95 -20.30
C GLY A 53 -18.39 -3.07 -19.05
N LYS A 54 -17.70 -3.41 -17.96
CA LYS A 54 -17.82 -2.70 -16.68
C LYS A 54 -16.43 -2.44 -16.13
N GLU A 55 -16.14 -1.16 -15.86
CA GLU A 55 -14.90 -0.70 -15.23
C GLU A 55 -15.22 -0.15 -13.85
N PRO A 56 -15.28 -1.01 -12.82
CA PRO A 56 -15.58 -0.59 -11.46
C PRO A 56 -14.46 0.28 -10.87
N ILE A 57 -14.85 1.29 -10.09
CA ILE A 57 -13.94 2.23 -9.43
C ILE A 57 -14.28 2.39 -7.95
N SER A 58 -13.25 2.61 -7.13
CA SER A 58 -13.39 3.16 -5.78
C SER A 58 -13.32 4.68 -5.86
N ARG A 59 -14.41 5.36 -5.48
CA ARG A 59 -14.48 6.83 -5.48
C ARG A 59 -14.44 7.39 -4.07
N PHE A 60 -13.39 8.14 -3.78
CA PHE A 60 -13.25 8.91 -2.54
C PHE A 60 -13.69 10.36 -2.78
N THR A 61 -14.53 10.88 -1.88
CA THR A 61 -15.02 12.26 -1.92
C THR A 61 -14.67 12.94 -0.61
N THR A 62 -14.11 14.13 -0.71
CA THR A 62 -13.72 14.95 0.44
C THR A 62 -14.11 16.41 0.19
N ASN A 63 -14.19 17.21 1.25
CA ASN A 63 -14.49 18.65 1.21
C ASN A 63 -13.22 19.53 1.12
N LEU A 64 -12.04 18.93 0.93
CA LEU A 64 -10.78 19.65 0.71
C LEU A 64 -10.82 20.52 -0.55
N ALA A 65 -10.34 21.77 -0.43
CA ALA A 65 -10.22 22.70 -1.55
C ALA A 65 -8.95 22.41 -2.37
N THR A 66 -9.01 21.38 -3.21
CA THR A 66 -7.83 20.86 -3.95
C THR A 66 -7.40 21.69 -5.15
N ASN A 67 -8.20 22.69 -5.56
CA ASN A 67 -7.91 23.54 -6.72
C ASN A 67 -7.59 22.78 -8.02
N LYS A 68 -8.21 21.60 -8.23
CA LYS A 68 -7.98 20.68 -9.36
C LYS A 68 -6.60 19.99 -9.38
N ILE A 69 -5.80 20.19 -8.34
CA ILE A 69 -4.45 19.63 -8.20
C ILE A 69 -4.53 18.32 -7.45
N PHE A 70 -3.74 17.35 -7.90
CA PHE A 70 -3.51 16.09 -7.23
C PHE A 70 -2.11 15.58 -7.57
N TYR A 71 -1.60 14.63 -6.80
CA TYR A 71 -0.25 14.10 -6.98
C TYR A 71 -0.30 12.60 -7.14
N THR A 72 0.48 12.06 -8.07
CA THR A 72 0.60 10.62 -8.33
C THR A 72 2.05 10.21 -8.27
N ASP A 73 2.35 9.04 -7.71
CA ASP A 73 3.70 8.51 -7.71
C ASP A 73 4.24 8.23 -9.13
N SER A 74 5.56 8.28 -9.26
CA SER A 74 6.32 7.77 -10.41
C SER A 74 7.07 6.52 -9.98
N ASN A 75 6.58 5.35 -10.40
CA ASN A 75 7.15 4.03 -10.06
C ASN A 75 7.39 3.84 -8.55
N GLY A 76 6.47 4.34 -7.72
CA GLY A 76 6.53 4.23 -6.26
C GLY A 76 7.47 5.22 -5.55
N ARG A 77 8.11 6.16 -6.28
CA ARG A 77 9.11 7.08 -5.73
C ARG A 77 8.59 8.52 -5.70
N GLU A 78 8.96 9.30 -6.72
CA GLU A 78 8.69 10.74 -6.80
C GLU A 78 7.20 11.05 -6.93
N MET A 79 6.72 12.08 -6.24
CA MET A 79 5.35 12.55 -6.40
C MET A 79 5.25 13.60 -7.51
N LEU A 80 4.55 13.27 -8.58
CA LEU A 80 4.34 14.17 -9.72
C LEU A 80 3.05 14.98 -9.56
N ARG A 81 3.14 16.31 -9.65
CA ARG A 81 1.99 17.23 -9.68
C ARG A 81 1.17 17.01 -10.94
N ARG A 82 -0.14 16.81 -10.77
CA ARG A 82 -1.14 16.69 -11.82
C ARG A 82 -2.20 17.77 -11.64
N GLU A 83 -2.77 18.21 -12.76
CA GLU A 83 -3.85 19.19 -12.77
C GLU A 83 -4.92 18.73 -13.75
N ARG A 84 -6.17 18.71 -13.28
CA ARG A 84 -7.29 18.22 -14.07
C ARG A 84 -7.50 19.08 -15.32
N ASN A 85 -7.59 18.43 -16.48
CA ASN A 85 -7.76 19.06 -17.79
C ASN A 85 -6.62 19.99 -18.20
N HIS A 86 -5.39 19.76 -17.71
CA HIS A 86 -4.24 20.59 -18.02
C HIS A 86 -3.03 19.73 -18.45
N ARG A 87 -2.16 20.31 -19.28
CA ARG A 87 -0.85 19.76 -19.66
C ARG A 87 0.19 20.88 -19.60
N PRO A 88 1.39 20.63 -19.04
CA PRO A 88 2.38 21.68 -18.82
C PRO A 88 3.05 22.17 -20.10
N THR A 89 3.05 21.38 -21.17
CA THR A 89 3.82 21.65 -22.39
C THR A 89 2.98 22.06 -23.59
N TRP A 90 1.65 21.94 -23.54
CA TRP A 90 0.75 22.41 -24.60
C TRP A 90 -0.67 22.66 -24.09
N ASP A 91 -1.43 23.48 -24.82
CA ASP A 91 -2.85 23.69 -24.57
C ASP A 91 -3.67 22.48 -25.02
N VAL A 92 -4.17 21.72 -24.04
CA VAL A 92 -4.93 20.50 -24.28
C VAL A 92 -6.43 20.79 -24.41
N LYS A 93 -7.04 20.24 -25.46
CA LYS A 93 -8.49 20.08 -25.56
C LYS A 93 -8.83 18.61 -25.36
N LEU A 94 -9.45 18.25 -24.25
CA LEU A 94 -9.87 16.89 -23.96
C LEU A 94 -11.29 16.68 -24.46
N ASP A 95 -11.46 15.87 -25.50
CA ASP A 95 -12.79 15.43 -25.96
C ASP A 95 -13.40 14.43 -24.96
N GLU A 96 -12.55 13.69 -24.23
CA GLU A 96 -12.96 12.75 -23.19
C GLU A 96 -12.35 13.13 -21.82
N PRO A 97 -13.08 13.88 -20.97
CA PRO A 97 -12.54 14.44 -19.74
C PRO A 97 -12.25 13.40 -18.65
N ALA A 98 -12.91 12.24 -18.68
CA ALA A 98 -12.64 11.17 -17.72
C ALA A 98 -11.31 10.44 -18.03
N PRO A 99 -11.18 9.72 -19.17
CA PRO A 99 -9.95 8.99 -19.48
C PRO A 99 -8.75 9.92 -19.66
N GLY A 100 -8.95 11.16 -20.14
CA GLY A 100 -7.90 12.16 -20.28
C GLY A 100 -7.24 12.62 -18.97
N ASN A 101 -7.76 12.21 -17.81
CA ASN A 101 -7.20 12.51 -16.49
C ASN A 101 -6.81 11.26 -15.68
N TYR A 102 -6.83 10.07 -16.29
CA TYR A 102 -6.23 8.90 -15.67
C TYR A 102 -4.70 8.97 -15.76
N TYR A 103 -4.05 8.59 -14.67
CA TYR A 103 -2.59 8.49 -14.56
C TYR A 103 -2.25 7.15 -13.93
N PRO A 104 -1.10 6.54 -14.28
CA PRO A 104 -0.61 5.37 -13.58
C PRO A 104 -0.34 5.74 -12.12
N VAL A 105 -0.85 4.89 -11.23
CA VAL A 105 -0.61 4.98 -9.78
C VAL A 105 -0.07 3.63 -9.35
N THR A 106 1.22 3.58 -9.09
CA THR A 106 1.91 2.34 -8.70
C THR A 106 1.75 2.09 -7.22
N SER A 107 1.81 3.15 -6.41
CA SER A 107 1.77 3.07 -4.96
C SER A 107 0.83 4.08 -4.30
N LYS A 108 0.74 5.33 -4.79
CA LYS A 108 0.12 6.43 -4.04
C LYS A 108 -0.47 7.52 -4.92
N ILE A 109 -1.67 7.96 -4.57
CA ILE A 109 -2.29 9.20 -5.06
C ILE A 109 -2.66 10.09 -3.87
N VAL A 110 -2.50 11.40 -4.02
CA VAL A 110 -2.70 12.39 -2.95
C VAL A 110 -3.47 13.60 -3.46
N VAL A 111 -4.34 14.14 -2.63
CA VAL A 111 -4.91 15.48 -2.79
C VAL A 111 -4.67 16.32 -1.54
N THR A 112 -4.47 17.61 -1.72
CA THR A 112 -4.12 18.54 -0.63
C THR A 112 -5.01 19.78 -0.68
N ASP A 113 -5.39 20.28 0.49
CA ASP A 113 -5.92 21.64 0.70
C ASP A 113 -4.75 22.48 1.23
N GLU A 114 -4.10 23.21 0.33
CA GLU A 114 -2.87 23.98 0.64
C GLU A 114 -3.16 25.10 1.64
N ASP A 115 -4.35 25.70 1.59
CA ASP A 115 -4.75 26.79 2.48
C ASP A 115 -4.91 26.30 3.93
N LYS A 116 -5.36 25.05 4.12
CA LYS A 116 -5.55 24.45 5.45
C LYS A 116 -4.41 23.54 5.88
N GLY A 117 -3.42 23.28 5.02
CA GLY A 117 -2.37 22.31 5.29
C GLY A 117 -2.87 20.88 5.52
N LEU A 118 -4.02 20.53 4.91
CA LEU A 118 -4.64 19.21 5.06
C LEU A 118 -4.40 18.35 3.82
N GLN A 119 -4.29 17.04 4.05
CA GLN A 119 -4.01 16.08 2.99
C GLN A 119 -4.92 14.85 3.12
N PHE A 120 -5.26 14.29 1.96
CA PHE A 120 -5.93 13.01 1.82
C PHE A 120 -5.15 12.15 0.83
N ALA A 121 -4.63 11.04 1.30
CA ALA A 121 -3.82 10.13 0.50
C ALA A 121 -4.45 8.74 0.44
N VAL A 122 -4.31 8.10 -0.71
CA VAL A 122 -4.71 6.72 -0.95
C VAL A 122 -3.51 5.98 -1.48
N HIS A 123 -3.03 5.02 -0.68
CA HIS A 123 -2.07 4.03 -1.13
C HIS A 123 -2.78 2.81 -1.70
N ARG A 124 -2.17 2.15 -2.68
CA ARG A 124 -2.70 0.94 -3.31
C ARG A 124 -1.73 -0.23 -3.13
N ARG A 125 -2.27 -1.39 -2.77
CA ARG A 125 -1.60 -2.69 -2.93
C ARG A 125 -2.49 -3.63 -3.71
N LEU A 126 -1.96 -4.15 -4.81
CA LEU A 126 -2.58 -5.21 -5.59
C LEU A 126 -2.06 -6.57 -5.13
N LEU A 127 -2.91 -7.59 -5.17
CA LEU A 127 -2.54 -8.96 -4.86
C LEU A 127 -2.46 -9.85 -6.11
N ASN A 128 -3.06 -9.41 -7.22
CA ASN A 128 -3.07 -10.11 -8.49
C ASN A 128 -2.51 -9.19 -9.59
N ASP A 129 -1.80 -9.78 -10.54
CA ASP A 129 -1.37 -9.15 -11.78
C ASP A 129 -2.56 -8.88 -12.71
N ASP A 130 -2.44 -7.91 -13.61
CA ASP A 130 -3.49 -7.54 -14.57
C ASP A 130 -3.27 -8.08 -16.00
N ALA A 131 -2.30 -9.00 -16.16
CA ALA A 131 -2.03 -9.84 -17.35
C ALA A 131 -2.15 -9.10 -18.71
N LYS A 132 -1.67 -7.85 -18.78
CA LYS A 132 -1.92 -6.92 -19.91
C LYS A 132 -1.10 -7.18 -21.17
N GLY A 133 -1.52 -8.16 -21.99
CA GLY A 133 -1.01 -8.36 -23.36
C GLY A 133 -2.09 -8.68 -24.41
N VAL A 134 -1.74 -8.39 -25.68
CA VAL A 134 -2.34 -8.74 -27.01
C VAL A 134 -3.77 -8.28 -27.37
N ASP A 135 -4.06 -8.31 -28.69
CA ASP A 135 -5.27 -7.89 -29.45
C ASP A 135 -6.55 -8.68 -29.10
N GLU A 136 -6.79 -8.92 -27.81
CA GLU A 136 -7.96 -9.62 -27.30
C GLU A 136 -8.78 -8.69 -26.39
N ALA A 137 -10.10 -8.94 -26.31
CA ALA A 137 -10.91 -8.24 -25.33
C ALA A 137 -10.42 -8.61 -23.93
N LEU A 138 -10.20 -7.60 -23.07
CA LEU A 138 -9.77 -7.80 -21.68
C LEU A 138 -10.89 -8.48 -20.87
N ASN A 139 -10.95 -9.80 -20.97
CA ASN A 139 -11.93 -10.69 -20.34
C ASN A 139 -11.19 -11.84 -19.65
N GLU A 140 -10.47 -11.50 -18.58
CA GLU A 140 -9.67 -12.44 -17.81
C GLU A 140 -10.57 -13.49 -17.15
N THR A 141 -10.27 -14.77 -17.38
CA THR A 141 -11.00 -15.90 -16.80
C THR A 141 -10.05 -16.89 -16.13
N ALA A 142 -10.52 -17.51 -15.05
CA ALA A 142 -9.84 -18.62 -14.39
C ALA A 142 -10.85 -19.77 -14.22
N TYR A 143 -10.49 -20.97 -14.67
CA TYR A 143 -11.36 -22.16 -14.62
C TYR A 143 -12.74 -21.97 -15.29
N GLY A 144 -12.82 -21.11 -16.33
CA GLY A 144 -14.06 -20.83 -17.06
C GLY A 144 -14.95 -19.75 -16.45
N GLU A 145 -14.56 -19.18 -15.31
CA GLU A 145 -15.26 -18.08 -14.64
C GLU A 145 -14.46 -16.78 -14.74
N GLY A 146 -15.14 -15.63 -14.68
CA GLY A 146 -14.47 -14.33 -14.67
C GLY A 146 -13.53 -14.18 -13.47
N LEU A 147 -12.35 -13.59 -13.69
CA LEU A 147 -11.33 -13.45 -12.67
C LEU A 147 -11.86 -12.64 -11.46
N ILE A 148 -11.42 -13.04 -10.27
CA ILE A 148 -11.67 -12.30 -9.03
C ILE A 148 -10.39 -11.58 -8.63
N ALA A 149 -10.46 -10.26 -8.58
CA ALA A 149 -9.39 -9.42 -8.10
C ALA A 149 -9.60 -9.05 -6.63
N ARG A 150 -8.50 -9.05 -5.87
CA ARG A 150 -8.45 -8.51 -4.51
C ARG A 150 -7.36 -7.46 -4.41
N GLY A 151 -7.66 -6.37 -3.73
CA GLY A 151 -6.67 -5.35 -3.42
C GLY A 151 -7.00 -4.61 -2.15
N ARG A 152 -6.06 -3.79 -1.72
CA ARG A 152 -6.18 -2.96 -0.52
C ARG A 152 -5.89 -1.52 -0.85
N HIS A 153 -6.63 -0.63 -0.21
CA HIS A 153 -6.35 0.79 -0.17
C HIS A 153 -6.04 1.19 1.26
N PHE A 154 -4.96 1.94 1.48
CA PHE A 154 -4.65 2.49 2.79
C PHE A 154 -4.88 3.99 2.71
N VAL A 155 -5.83 4.47 3.51
CA VAL A 155 -6.33 5.85 3.46
C VAL A 155 -5.79 6.63 4.64
N PHE A 156 -5.16 7.75 4.34
CA PHE A 156 -4.62 8.71 5.30
C PHE A 156 -5.36 10.04 5.16
N ALA A 157 -5.62 10.68 6.28
CA ALA A 157 -6.19 12.02 6.33
C ALA A 157 -5.67 12.77 7.55
N GLY A 158 -5.14 13.98 7.36
CA GLY A 158 -4.63 14.78 8.47
C GLY A 158 -3.84 16.01 8.04
N GLU A 159 -3.25 16.69 9.02
CA GLU A 159 -2.33 17.81 8.79
C GLU A 159 -0.99 17.31 8.23
N ILE A 160 -0.50 17.97 7.19
CA ILE A 160 0.75 17.59 6.50
C ILE A 160 1.95 17.64 7.47
N ALA A 161 2.02 18.68 8.30
CA ALA A 161 3.09 18.86 9.28
C ALA A 161 3.13 17.73 10.35
N GLY A 162 2.03 17.01 10.54
CA GLY A 162 1.88 15.95 11.54
C GLY A 162 1.71 16.48 12.97
N SER A 163 1.23 15.62 13.86
CA SER A 163 0.99 15.94 15.27
C SER A 163 2.03 15.37 16.24
N ASN A 164 2.86 14.41 15.79
CA ASN A 164 3.74 13.58 16.64
C ASN A 164 5.24 13.66 16.26
N ASN A 165 5.75 14.84 15.85
CA ASN A 165 7.13 15.05 15.37
C ASN A 165 7.53 14.22 14.12
N VAL A 166 6.55 13.69 13.40
CA VAL A 166 6.70 13.00 12.10
C VAL A 166 5.54 13.42 11.22
N SER A 167 5.85 13.96 10.04
CA SER A 167 4.90 14.43 9.04
C SER A 167 4.00 13.30 8.56
N LEU A 168 2.82 13.65 8.05
CA LEU A 168 1.92 12.65 7.46
C LEU A 168 2.60 11.91 6.31
N VAL A 169 3.37 12.64 5.51
CA VAL A 169 4.13 12.10 4.37
C VAL A 169 5.17 11.07 4.83
N ALA A 170 5.84 11.28 5.96
CA ALA A 170 6.76 10.29 6.51
C ALA A 170 6.04 9.04 7.05
N GLN A 171 4.89 9.20 7.69
CA GLN A 171 4.06 8.05 8.11
C GLN A 171 3.62 7.21 6.91
N GLU A 172 3.19 7.86 5.82
CA GLU A 172 2.84 7.22 4.55
C GLU A 172 4.01 6.42 3.96
N ARG A 173 5.22 7.00 3.91
CA ARG A 173 6.43 6.32 3.39
C ARG A 173 6.81 5.11 4.23
N LEU A 174 6.82 5.26 5.55
CA LEU A 174 7.13 4.17 6.48
C LEU A 174 6.10 3.03 6.38
N LEU A 175 4.81 3.33 6.23
CA LEU A 175 3.80 2.30 6.03
C LEU A 175 3.98 1.61 4.67
N ALA A 176 4.20 2.36 3.59
CA ALA A 176 4.40 1.80 2.26
C ALA A 176 5.52 0.76 2.24
N GLN A 177 6.61 1.01 2.97
CA GLN A 177 7.70 0.05 3.15
C GLN A 177 7.30 -1.19 3.93
N ARG A 178 6.62 -1.04 5.07
CA ARG A 178 6.12 -2.18 5.87
C ARG A 178 5.20 -3.07 5.05
N ILE A 179 4.40 -2.46 4.17
CA ILE A 179 3.52 -3.17 3.25
C ILE A 179 4.32 -3.92 2.18
N LEU A 180 5.28 -3.24 1.53
CA LEU A 180 6.11 -3.81 0.46
C LEU A 180 6.99 -4.96 0.99
N LEU A 181 7.59 -4.78 2.17
CA LEU A 181 8.47 -5.72 2.84
C LEU A 181 7.76 -6.43 4.01
N ALA A 182 6.52 -6.85 3.78
CA ALA A 182 5.77 -7.60 4.78
C ALA A 182 6.54 -8.88 5.20
N PRO A 183 6.54 -9.23 6.50
CA PRO A 183 7.28 -10.38 6.99
C PRO A 183 6.77 -11.67 6.35
N TRP A 184 7.70 -12.57 6.03
CA TRP A 184 7.35 -13.90 5.54
C TRP A 184 6.93 -14.77 6.71
N ILE A 185 5.73 -15.34 6.61
CA ILE A 185 5.19 -16.24 7.63
C ILE A 185 5.57 -17.67 7.24
N PHE A 186 6.37 -18.31 8.07
CA PHE A 186 6.74 -19.71 7.92
C PHE A 186 5.97 -20.55 8.93
N ILE A 187 5.34 -21.63 8.46
CA ILE A 187 4.64 -22.60 9.31
C ILE A 187 5.33 -23.94 9.11
N SER A 188 5.85 -24.54 10.20
CA SER A 188 6.40 -25.90 10.17
C SER A 188 5.37 -26.89 10.68
N GLY A 189 5.16 -27.97 9.93
CA GLY A 189 4.32 -29.08 10.37
C GLY A 189 5.01 -29.83 11.50
N GLY A 190 4.49 -29.70 12.72
CA GLY A 190 4.92 -30.53 13.84
C GLY A 190 4.52 -31.98 13.57
N SER A 191 5.42 -32.78 12.99
CA SER A 191 5.31 -34.23 13.14
C SER A 191 5.35 -34.54 14.64
N SER A 192 4.62 -35.57 15.07
CA SER A 192 4.42 -36.01 16.45
C SER A 192 5.69 -36.52 17.15
N ALA A 193 6.77 -35.73 17.10
CA ALA A 193 7.97 -35.85 17.90
C ALA A 193 7.95 -34.71 18.93
N GLN A 194 7.35 -35.02 20.08
CA GLN A 194 7.37 -34.22 21.30
C GLN A 194 6.79 -32.80 21.13
N THR A 195 5.51 -32.65 21.48
CA THR A 195 5.08 -31.49 22.25
C THR A 195 5.91 -31.47 23.54
N ARG A 196 7.18 -31.09 23.46
CA ARG A 196 7.81 -30.46 24.61
C ARG A 196 6.93 -29.25 24.82
N SER A 197 6.20 -29.23 25.92
CA SER A 197 5.96 -27.96 26.60
C SER A 197 7.26 -27.20 26.43
N VAL A 198 7.21 -26.03 25.78
CA VAL A 198 8.38 -25.14 25.78
C VAL A 198 8.47 -24.63 27.21
N ASP A 199 8.87 -25.52 28.13
CA ASP A 199 9.51 -25.16 29.35
C ASP A 199 10.73 -24.39 28.89
N LYS A 200 10.66 -23.07 29.06
CA LYS A 200 11.69 -22.08 28.75
C LYS A 200 13.10 -22.43 29.27
N LYS A 201 13.24 -23.53 30.00
CA LYS A 201 14.47 -24.06 30.59
C LYS A 201 15.13 -25.21 29.81
N GLN A 202 14.45 -25.89 28.87
CA GLN A 202 15.01 -27.06 28.16
C GLN A 202 15.28 -26.87 26.66
N VAL A 203 14.80 -25.78 26.06
CA VAL A 203 15.39 -25.29 24.81
C VAL A 203 16.61 -24.49 25.23
N THR A 204 17.76 -25.17 25.33
CA THR A 204 19.04 -24.44 25.34
C THR A 204 19.06 -23.56 24.10
N ASN A 205 19.36 -22.28 24.25
CA ASN A 205 19.37 -21.25 23.20
C ASN A 205 20.12 -21.65 21.91
N ASP A 206 20.89 -22.74 21.93
CA ASP A 206 21.72 -23.23 20.83
C ASP A 206 21.00 -24.08 19.77
N GLN A 207 19.77 -24.57 20.01
CA GLN A 207 19.11 -25.52 19.07
C GLN A 207 17.97 -24.93 18.24
N ALA A 208 17.51 -23.71 18.55
CA ALA A 208 16.51 -23.01 17.75
C ALA A 208 16.81 -21.50 17.75
N MET A 209 17.36 -20.99 16.65
CA MET A 209 17.52 -19.55 16.45
C MET A 209 16.16 -18.93 16.10
N PHE A 210 15.47 -18.39 17.10
CA PHE A 210 14.22 -17.66 16.90
C PHE A 210 14.42 -16.21 16.44
N GLN A 211 15.66 -15.72 16.49
CA GLN A 211 16.03 -14.39 16.04
C GLN A 211 17.44 -14.43 15.46
N PHE A 212 17.59 -13.88 14.25
CA PHE A 212 18.88 -13.60 13.64
C PHE A 212 18.95 -12.11 13.33
N VAL A 213 20.00 -11.45 13.77
CA VAL A 213 20.25 -10.03 13.49
C VAL A 213 21.63 -9.90 12.88
N GLY A 214 21.70 -9.48 11.62
CA GLY A 214 22.97 -9.31 10.89
C GLY A 214 23.66 -7.97 11.14
N LEU A 215 23.01 -7.04 11.84
CA LEU A 215 23.52 -5.69 12.14
C LEU A 215 23.73 -5.50 13.64
N THR A 216 24.77 -4.78 14.02
CA THR A 216 25.02 -4.42 15.44
C THR A 216 24.10 -3.31 15.93
N ARG A 217 23.54 -2.51 15.00
CA ARG A 217 22.58 -1.43 15.26
C ARG A 217 21.50 -1.45 14.16
N PRO A 218 20.24 -1.13 14.50
CA PRO A 218 19.21 -0.99 13.48
C PRO A 218 19.58 0.14 12.50
N LEU A 219 19.13 0.01 11.26
CA LEU A 219 19.23 1.11 10.31
C LEU A 219 18.37 2.29 10.78
N PRO A 220 18.79 3.53 10.49
CA PRO A 220 17.95 4.71 10.66
C PRO A 220 16.59 4.55 9.97
N GLU A 221 15.51 5.10 10.54
CA GLU A 221 14.13 4.98 10.03
C GLU A 221 13.98 5.46 8.57
N ASN A 222 14.82 6.40 8.14
CA ASN A 222 14.84 6.96 6.80
C ASN A 222 15.70 6.16 5.79
N VAL A 223 16.28 5.02 6.19
CA VAL A 223 17.14 4.18 5.35
C VAL A 223 16.59 2.76 5.22
N GLN A 224 16.46 2.28 3.98
CA GLN A 224 16.04 0.92 3.66
C GLN A 224 17.17 0.14 2.96
N VAL A 225 17.28 -1.16 3.26
CA VAL A 225 18.03 -2.10 2.40
C VAL A 225 17.20 -2.38 1.16
N LEU A 226 17.60 -1.79 0.04
CA LEU A 226 16.96 -2.04 -1.26
C LEU A 226 17.41 -3.38 -1.85
N THR A 227 18.66 -3.79 -1.60
CA THR A 227 19.20 -5.06 -2.09
C THR A 227 20.30 -5.56 -1.17
N LEU A 228 20.26 -6.85 -0.86
CA LEU A 228 21.34 -7.59 -0.24
C LEU A 228 21.48 -8.90 -1.00
N GLU A 229 22.45 -8.97 -1.91
CA GLU A 229 22.57 -10.08 -2.87
C GLU A 229 24.02 -10.59 -2.92
N PRO A 230 24.27 -11.88 -2.64
CA PRO A 230 25.58 -12.49 -2.90
C PRO A 230 25.89 -12.45 -4.40
N ARG A 231 27.02 -11.86 -4.78
CA ARG A 231 27.49 -11.88 -6.18
C ARG A 231 28.38 -13.08 -6.45
N ASP A 232 29.21 -13.46 -5.48
CA ASP A 232 30.05 -14.66 -5.52
C ASP A 232 30.32 -15.16 -4.09
N SER A 233 31.23 -16.14 -3.94
CA SER A 233 31.59 -16.73 -2.64
C SER A 233 32.16 -15.75 -1.58
N ARG A 234 32.53 -14.53 -1.97
CA ARG A 234 33.20 -13.54 -1.10
C ARG A 234 32.61 -12.14 -1.20
N THR A 235 31.79 -11.85 -2.21
CA THR A 235 31.25 -10.50 -2.44
C THR A 235 29.73 -10.46 -2.35
N VAL A 236 29.23 -9.32 -1.86
CA VAL A 236 27.80 -9.03 -1.74
C VAL A 236 27.55 -7.65 -2.35
N LEU A 237 26.47 -7.53 -3.13
CA LEU A 237 25.88 -6.27 -3.53
C LEU A 237 24.94 -5.80 -2.41
N LEU A 238 25.29 -4.69 -1.78
CA LEU A 238 24.43 -3.97 -0.85
C LEU A 238 24.02 -2.64 -1.47
N ARG A 239 22.70 -2.40 -1.55
CA ARG A 239 22.13 -1.09 -1.93
C ARG A 239 21.29 -0.57 -0.78
N LEU A 240 21.60 0.64 -0.35
CA LEU A 240 20.82 1.39 0.63
C LEU A 240 20.07 2.51 -0.09
N GLU A 241 18.84 2.77 0.33
CA GLU A 241 17.99 3.84 -0.19
C GLU A 241 17.56 4.78 0.94
N HIS A 242 17.64 6.08 0.68
CA HIS A 242 16.96 7.09 1.48
C HIS A 242 15.52 7.21 0.98
N ILE A 243 14.56 7.07 1.90
CA ILE A 243 13.19 6.67 1.55
C ILE A 243 12.26 7.88 1.39
N LEU A 244 12.75 9.04 1.82
CA LEU A 244 12.10 10.34 1.78
C LEU A 244 12.85 11.26 0.82
N GLU A 245 12.10 12.16 0.20
CA GLU A 245 12.61 13.29 -0.56
C GLU A 245 12.99 14.46 0.36
N ARG A 246 13.64 15.46 -0.23
CA ARG A 246 14.02 16.69 0.46
C ARG A 246 12.77 17.43 0.94
N ASN A 247 12.76 17.81 2.22
CA ASN A 247 11.68 18.56 2.87
C ASN A 247 10.34 17.81 3.03
N GLU A 248 10.26 16.48 2.83
CA GLU A 248 9.05 15.71 3.17
C GLU A 248 8.81 15.61 4.68
N ASP A 249 9.88 15.63 5.48
CA ASP A 249 9.82 15.63 6.95
C ASP A 249 10.98 16.42 7.55
N SER A 250 10.71 17.18 8.63
CA SER A 250 11.74 18.02 9.25
C SER A 250 12.85 17.22 9.92
N ARG A 251 12.57 15.98 10.37
CA ARG A 251 13.50 15.10 11.10
C ARG A 251 14.08 14.01 10.20
N LEU A 252 13.26 13.35 9.41
CA LEU A 252 13.60 12.15 8.64
C LEU A 252 14.10 12.46 7.22
N SER A 253 13.86 13.66 6.68
CA SER A 253 14.46 14.09 5.40
C SER A 253 15.86 14.72 5.57
N GLN A 254 16.56 14.42 6.66
CA GLN A 254 17.91 14.92 6.95
C GLN A 254 18.98 13.91 6.51
N ASP A 255 20.19 14.41 6.27
CA ASP A 255 21.36 13.59 5.95
C ASP A 255 21.63 12.56 7.04
N VAL A 256 22.04 11.35 6.62
CA VAL A 256 22.27 10.23 7.53
C VAL A 256 23.49 9.41 7.11
N THR A 257 24.29 9.02 8.10
CA THR A 257 25.48 8.18 7.90
C THR A 257 25.20 6.78 8.42
N VAL A 258 25.36 5.78 7.55
CA VAL A 258 25.30 4.36 7.93
C VAL A 258 26.72 3.82 8.04
N ALA A 259 27.11 3.39 9.25
CA ALA A 259 28.35 2.68 9.48
C ALA A 259 28.08 1.17 9.36
N LEU A 260 28.58 0.57 8.27
CA LEU A 260 28.46 -0.85 7.95
C LEU A 260 29.63 -1.66 8.53
#